data_AF-A0A2T9KE73-F1
#
_entry.id   AF-A0A2T9KE73-F1
#
_cell.length_a   1.000
_cell.length_b   1.000
_cell.length_c   1.000
_cell.angle_alpha   90.00
_cell.angle_beta   90.00
_cell.angle_gamma   90.00
#
_symmetry.space_group_name_H-M   'P 1'
#
loop_
_entity.id
_entity.type
_entity.pdbx_description
1 polymer ?
#
loop_
_entity_poly.entity_id
_entity_poly.type
_entity_poly.pdbx_seq_one_letter_code
_entity_poly.pdbx_strand_id
1 'polypeptide(L)'
;MRPFAIGLTAALAVAALVPAAAFAAPKDAKPAAAAVDAKSREAGMKEAPPLVAQAGVACQVSDARLIGADKKSNTSYYEVACQEGMGYALVAKKDTAPQSFSCVETGQPGADGKDSGLKCLLPANADPKQGLKPYLAKAGATCDLQNARAIGTGNNNSFFEVACAGGTGYILQIPVPMKVDGTVANSCLLYEETGNISCKLTDRATQLQVVDTLAAAAKNNCAVKDKRYILTTKTDNYFEVACQDGKGYVLQQATANGALVRAIDCANAPGGAECTLTDSRAAKTEQAGLYTNLAKKAGYDCKVESYGLFPSQDPKKEIVELKCSNTPRGGIGVFSAADNRVYDCVTGELNGFRCSYTKADVEFTRLWDDLKSYNKAGCQVSGARIIGRTDTSGFVEVACADGLPGWVLSYPLNQASPKPNELLSCLQAKGVGGGCKLPTNIKK
;
A
#
# COMPACT_ATOMS: atom_id res chain seq x y z
N MET A 1 -8.27 -56.53 -20.05
CA MET A 1 -7.78 -57.58 -19.12
C MET A 1 -7.95 -57.07 -17.71
N ARG A 2 -8.51 -57.93 -16.85
CA ARG A 2 -9.12 -57.61 -15.55
C ARG A 2 -8.12 -57.14 -14.48
N PRO A 3 -8.59 -56.38 -13.48
CA PRO A 3 -7.86 -56.03 -12.27
C PRO A 3 -7.96 -57.16 -11.23
N PHE A 4 -7.08 -57.17 -10.23
CA PHE A 4 -7.29 -57.92 -8.99
C PHE A 4 -7.02 -57.03 -7.78
N ALA A 5 -8.09 -56.79 -7.03
CA ALA A 5 -8.08 -56.38 -5.64
C ALA A 5 -8.47 -57.59 -4.80
N ILE A 6 -7.70 -57.89 -3.75
CA ILE A 6 -8.05 -58.64 -2.52
C ILE A 6 -6.99 -58.14 -1.50
N GLY A 7 -7.24 -57.67 -0.28
CA GLY A 7 -8.38 -57.82 0.61
C GLY A 7 -7.86 -58.36 1.96
N LEU A 8 -8.36 -57.75 3.04
CA LEU A 8 -8.46 -58.27 4.41
C LEU A 8 -7.28 -58.22 5.41
N THR A 9 -7.48 -57.35 6.43
CA THR A 9 -7.52 -57.64 7.88
C THR A 9 -6.42 -58.50 8.53
N ALA A 10 -5.81 -57.97 9.59
CA ALA A 10 -6.10 -58.39 10.98
C ALA A 10 -5.13 -57.70 11.95
N ALA A 11 -5.70 -57.12 13.00
CA ALA A 11 -4.98 -56.74 14.20
C ALA A 11 -4.49 -58.00 14.93
N LEU A 12 -3.24 -58.01 15.38
CA LEU A 12 -2.80 -58.84 16.49
C LEU A 12 -1.75 -58.08 17.30
N ALA A 13 -2.20 -57.59 18.45
CA ALA A 13 -1.35 -57.27 19.57
C ALA A 13 -0.81 -58.59 20.15
N VAL A 14 0.51 -58.72 20.21
CA VAL A 14 1.17 -59.74 21.03
C VAL A 14 2.14 -59.01 21.95
N ALA A 15 1.74 -58.91 23.21
CA ALA A 15 2.63 -58.62 24.32
C ALA A 15 3.54 -59.84 24.52
N ALA A 16 4.85 -59.65 24.39
CA ALA A 16 5.86 -60.61 24.81
C ALA A 16 6.69 -60.00 25.94
N LEU A 17 6.57 -60.63 27.11
CA LEU A 17 7.44 -60.46 28.27
C LEU A 17 8.81 -61.12 28.02
N VAL A 18 9.77 -60.73 28.88
CA VAL A 18 11.07 -61.37 29.22
C VAL A 18 12.30 -60.80 28.47
N PRO A 19 13.50 -60.64 29.11
CA PRO A 19 13.85 -60.32 30.50
C PRO A 19 14.77 -59.08 30.62
N ALA A 20 14.93 -58.57 31.85
CA ALA A 20 15.95 -57.61 32.23
C ALA A 20 17.37 -58.16 31.98
N ALA A 21 18.06 -57.62 30.97
CA ALA A 21 19.50 -57.72 30.83
C ALA A 21 20.07 -56.30 30.95
N ALA A 22 20.81 -56.08 32.04
CA ALA A 22 21.55 -54.85 32.28
C ALA A 22 22.63 -54.68 31.21
N PHE A 23 22.34 -53.85 30.20
CA PHE A 23 23.36 -53.34 29.29
C PHE A 23 23.92 -52.04 29.89
N ALA A 24 25.19 -52.10 30.29
CA ALA A 24 26.00 -50.91 30.53
C ALA A 24 26.01 -50.09 29.24
N ALA A 25 25.37 -48.92 29.25
CA ALA A 25 25.38 -48.00 28.14
C ALA A 25 26.81 -47.43 27.94
N PRO A 26 27.33 -47.38 26.71
CA PRO A 26 28.57 -46.66 26.43
C PRO A 26 28.36 -45.17 26.72
N LYS A 27 29.30 -44.60 27.48
CA LYS A 27 29.54 -43.16 27.54
C LYS A 27 29.76 -42.66 26.11
N ASP A 28 29.16 -41.52 25.79
CA ASP A 28 29.21 -40.79 24.51
C ASP A 28 27.88 -40.77 23.72
N ALA A 29 26.78 -40.55 24.43
CA ALA A 29 25.61 -39.88 23.86
C ALA A 29 25.73 -38.37 24.11
N LYS A 30 25.79 -37.60 23.02
CA LYS A 30 25.65 -36.13 22.99
C LYS A 30 24.46 -35.73 23.89
N PRO A 31 24.59 -34.76 24.82
CA PRO A 31 23.50 -34.46 25.74
C PRO A 31 22.25 -34.04 24.96
N ALA A 32 21.14 -34.71 25.22
CA ALA A 32 19.82 -34.10 25.02
C ALA A 32 19.82 -32.73 25.72
N ALA A 33 19.13 -31.74 25.15
CA ALA A 33 18.99 -30.41 25.75
C ALA A 33 18.77 -30.56 27.27
N ALA A 34 19.68 -30.01 28.08
CA ALA A 34 19.67 -30.24 29.52
C ALA A 34 18.29 -29.84 30.07
N ALA A 35 17.57 -30.82 30.63
CA ALA A 35 16.28 -30.58 31.24
C ALA A 35 16.44 -29.48 32.30
N VAL A 36 15.53 -28.50 32.31
CA VAL A 36 15.53 -27.42 33.29
C VAL A 36 15.45 -28.01 34.69
N ASP A 37 16.42 -27.69 35.55
CA ASP A 37 16.47 -28.20 36.92
C ASP A 37 15.26 -27.75 37.74
N ALA A 38 14.61 -28.68 38.44
CA ALA A 38 13.37 -28.42 39.17
C ALA A 38 13.54 -27.38 40.29
N LYS A 39 14.68 -27.39 41.01
CA LYS A 39 14.95 -26.41 42.06
C LYS A 39 15.18 -25.02 41.49
N SER A 40 15.86 -24.93 40.34
CA SER A 40 16.03 -23.67 39.61
C SER A 40 14.67 -23.07 39.22
N ARG A 41 13.73 -23.92 38.76
CA ARG A 41 12.37 -23.53 38.37
C ARG A 41 11.55 -23.06 39.57
N GLU A 42 11.62 -23.79 40.68
CA GLU A 42 10.96 -23.41 41.94
C GLU A 42 11.44 -22.04 42.45
N ALA A 43 12.76 -21.81 42.49
CA ALA A 43 13.33 -20.53 42.87
C ALA A 43 12.92 -19.40 41.90
N GLY A 44 12.97 -19.66 40.59
CA GLY A 44 12.54 -18.71 39.57
C GLY A 44 11.08 -18.31 39.71
N MET A 45 10.17 -19.27 39.87
CA MET A 45 8.74 -19.01 40.04
C MET A 45 8.41 -18.24 41.30
N LYS A 46 9.23 -18.37 42.35
CA LYS A 46 9.07 -17.60 43.59
C LYS A 46 9.54 -16.15 43.44
N GLU A 47 10.66 -15.93 42.76
CA GLU A 47 11.39 -14.66 42.81
C GLU A 47 11.19 -13.77 41.57
N ALA A 48 10.98 -14.36 40.39
CA ALA A 48 10.91 -13.62 39.13
C ALA A 48 9.62 -12.80 38.90
N PRO A 49 8.41 -13.23 39.30
CA PRO A 49 7.18 -12.46 39.07
C PRO A 49 7.22 -10.99 39.56
N PRO A 50 7.67 -10.67 40.80
CA PRO A 50 7.79 -9.26 41.20
C PRO A 50 8.89 -8.50 40.45
N LEU A 51 9.95 -9.19 39.98
CA LEU A 51 11.02 -8.58 39.20
C LEU A 51 10.55 -8.20 37.78
N VAL A 52 9.68 -9.01 37.17
CA VAL A 52 9.04 -8.69 35.89
C VAL A 52 8.23 -7.40 35.99
N ALA A 53 7.43 -7.26 37.06
CA ALA A 53 6.65 -6.05 37.30
C ALA A 53 7.55 -4.82 37.49
N GLN A 54 8.65 -4.96 38.24
CA GLN A 54 9.63 -3.89 38.44
C GLN A 54 10.40 -3.51 37.17
N ALA A 55 10.66 -4.48 36.28
CA ALA A 55 11.27 -4.25 34.98
C ALA A 55 10.33 -3.54 33.99
N GLY A 56 9.04 -3.39 34.33
CA GLY A 56 8.03 -2.73 33.50
C GLY A 56 7.62 -3.53 32.26
N VAL A 57 7.93 -4.83 32.22
CA VAL A 57 7.62 -5.71 31.10
C VAL A 57 6.19 -6.24 31.20
N ALA A 58 5.42 -6.12 30.12
CA ALA A 58 4.07 -6.68 30.04
C ALA A 58 4.12 -8.20 29.85
N CYS A 59 4.37 -8.94 30.94
CA CYS A 59 4.50 -10.40 30.93
C CYS A 59 3.74 -11.01 32.11
N GLN A 60 2.67 -11.74 31.83
CA GLN A 60 2.06 -12.63 32.81
C GLN A 60 2.91 -13.91 32.88
N VAL A 61 3.70 -14.05 33.94
CA VAL A 61 4.65 -15.16 34.10
C VAL A 61 3.89 -16.49 34.16
N SER A 62 4.12 -17.36 33.17
CA SER A 62 3.60 -18.72 33.13
C SER A 62 4.62 -19.74 33.63
N ASP A 63 5.90 -19.42 33.50
CA ASP A 63 7.00 -20.25 33.97
C ASP A 63 8.24 -19.37 34.23
N ALA A 64 9.14 -19.80 35.11
CA ALA A 64 10.37 -19.09 35.41
C ALA A 64 11.43 -20.04 35.99
N ARG A 65 12.71 -19.70 35.78
CA ARG A 65 13.84 -20.37 36.44
C ARG A 65 14.92 -19.38 36.86
N LEU A 66 15.62 -19.71 37.93
CA LEU A 66 16.89 -19.08 38.29
C LEU A 66 17.99 -19.62 37.36
N ILE A 67 18.61 -18.73 36.58
CA ILE A 67 19.77 -19.05 35.73
C ILE A 67 21.01 -19.19 36.61
N GLY A 68 21.18 -18.29 37.58
CA GLY A 68 22.30 -18.28 38.51
C GLY A 68 22.37 -16.99 39.32
N ALA A 69 23.34 -16.88 40.22
CA ALA A 69 23.57 -15.67 41.01
C ALA A 69 25.07 -15.42 41.23
N ASP A 70 25.48 -14.17 41.07
CA ASP A 70 26.79 -13.67 41.48
C ASP A 70 26.68 -12.96 42.83
N LYS A 71 27.19 -13.64 43.86
CA LYS A 71 27.18 -13.13 45.24
C LYS A 71 28.12 -11.94 45.44
N LYS A 72 29.15 -11.76 44.61
CA LYS A 72 30.10 -10.63 44.76
C LYS A 72 29.45 -9.33 44.30
N SER A 73 28.70 -9.39 43.21
CA SER A 73 27.99 -8.23 42.66
C SER A 73 26.54 -8.10 43.17
N ASN A 74 26.07 -9.03 44.01
CA ASN A 74 24.67 -9.16 44.44
C ASN A 74 23.69 -9.12 43.26
N THR A 75 24.01 -9.89 42.22
CA THR A 75 23.22 -9.97 40.99
C THR A 75 22.67 -11.37 40.80
N SER A 76 21.37 -11.49 40.61
CA SER A 76 20.69 -12.73 40.26
C SER A 76 20.17 -12.67 38.82
N TYR A 77 20.22 -13.80 38.14
CA TYR A 77 19.83 -13.95 36.74
C TYR A 77 18.66 -14.92 36.65
N TYR A 78 17.59 -14.52 35.99
CA TYR A 78 16.39 -15.34 35.85
C TYR A 78 16.00 -15.45 34.38
N GLU A 79 15.27 -16.50 34.05
CA GLU A 79 14.52 -16.61 32.81
C GLU A 79 13.04 -16.67 33.15
N VAL A 80 12.21 -15.96 32.39
CA VAL A 80 10.76 -16.00 32.48
C VAL A 80 10.15 -16.35 31.13
N ALA A 81 9.13 -17.20 31.15
CA ALA A 81 8.21 -17.41 30.05
C ALA A 81 6.90 -16.70 30.38
N CYS A 82 6.34 -16.04 29.37
CA CYS A 82 5.08 -15.32 29.48
C CYS A 82 3.96 -16.18 28.91
N GLN A 83 2.76 -16.06 29.48
CA GLN A 83 1.57 -16.74 28.96
C GLN A 83 1.28 -16.37 27.50
N GLU A 84 1.58 -15.12 27.11
CA GLU A 84 1.55 -14.63 25.74
C GLU A 84 2.76 -13.73 25.49
N GLY A 85 3.30 -13.75 24.26
CA GLY A 85 4.40 -12.91 23.83
C GLY A 85 5.78 -13.53 24.01
N MET A 86 6.81 -12.68 24.06
CA MET A 86 8.21 -13.09 24.23
C MET A 86 8.49 -13.47 25.68
N GLY A 87 9.35 -14.47 25.90
CA GLY A 87 10.04 -14.64 27.18
C GLY A 87 11.20 -13.66 27.34
N TYR A 88 11.72 -13.59 28.58
CA TYR A 88 12.81 -12.67 28.93
C TYR A 88 13.85 -13.33 29.83
N ALA A 89 15.10 -12.93 29.66
CA ALA A 89 16.12 -13.04 30.69
C ALA A 89 16.12 -11.76 31.54
N LEU A 90 16.12 -11.91 32.86
CA LEU A 90 16.13 -10.81 33.82
C LEU A 90 17.47 -10.77 34.54
N VAL A 91 18.00 -9.56 34.72
CA VAL A 91 19.16 -9.29 35.56
C VAL A 91 18.72 -8.42 36.72
N ALA A 92 18.68 -9.01 37.91
CA ALA A 92 18.26 -8.35 39.13
C ALA A 92 19.49 -8.08 40.01
N LYS A 93 19.88 -6.81 40.09
CA LYS A 93 20.95 -6.36 40.98
C LYS A 93 20.33 -5.66 42.19
N LYS A 94 20.88 -5.89 43.37
CA LYS A 94 20.44 -5.21 44.60
C LYS A 94 20.44 -3.69 44.40
N ASP A 95 19.38 -3.03 44.87
CA ASP A 95 19.19 -1.58 44.85
C ASP A 95 19.19 -0.94 43.44
N THR A 96 18.97 -1.73 42.38
CA THR A 96 18.83 -1.27 40.99
C THR A 96 17.56 -1.86 40.38
N ALA A 97 16.89 -1.11 39.50
CA ALA A 97 15.76 -1.65 38.73
C ALA A 97 16.22 -2.87 37.91
N PRO A 98 15.46 -3.99 37.90
CA PRO A 98 15.83 -5.15 37.10
C PRO A 98 15.89 -4.82 35.62
N GLN A 99 16.93 -5.30 34.95
CA GLN A 99 17.04 -5.20 33.50
C GLN A 99 16.36 -6.41 32.86
N SER A 100 15.74 -6.21 31.69
CA SER A 100 15.14 -7.28 30.90
C SER A 100 15.75 -7.33 29.51
N PHE A 101 16.01 -8.54 29.03
CA PHE A 101 16.47 -8.83 27.68
C PHE A 101 15.54 -9.89 27.10
N SER A 102 15.01 -9.70 25.90
CA SER A 102 14.13 -10.70 25.29
C SER A 102 14.88 -12.01 25.05
N CYS A 103 14.20 -13.14 25.12
CA CYS A 103 14.78 -14.43 24.74
C CYS A 103 15.19 -14.47 23.25
N VAL A 104 14.65 -13.58 22.41
CA VAL A 104 15.08 -13.40 21.02
C VAL A 104 16.47 -12.76 20.97
N GLU A 105 16.75 -11.76 21.80
CA GLU A 105 18.08 -11.15 21.94
C GLU A 105 19.08 -12.12 22.54
N THR A 106 18.76 -12.76 23.67
CA THR A 106 19.71 -13.65 24.36
C THR A 106 19.90 -14.99 23.65
N GLY A 107 19.02 -15.34 22.72
CA GLY A 107 19.16 -16.51 21.86
C GLY A 107 20.19 -16.32 20.73
N GLN A 108 20.64 -15.10 20.45
CA GLN A 108 21.63 -14.84 19.42
C GLN A 108 23.05 -15.20 19.89
N PRO A 109 23.88 -15.81 19.02
CA PRO A 109 25.30 -15.97 19.30
C PRO A 109 25.98 -14.61 19.50
N GLY A 110 26.89 -14.55 20.48
CA GLY A 110 27.76 -13.41 20.69
C GLY A 110 28.73 -13.18 19.53
N ALA A 111 29.51 -12.10 19.59
CA ALA A 111 30.53 -11.80 18.58
C ALA A 111 31.62 -12.88 18.46
N ASP A 112 31.82 -13.68 19.51
CA ASP A 112 32.72 -14.84 19.54
C ASP A 112 32.06 -16.13 19.01
N GLY A 113 30.83 -16.04 18.52
CA GLY A 113 30.04 -17.16 18.00
C GLY A 113 29.47 -18.08 19.08
N LYS A 114 29.64 -17.76 20.37
CA LYS A 114 29.15 -18.60 21.47
C LYS A 114 27.75 -18.18 21.90
N ASP A 115 27.00 -19.15 22.42
CA ASP A 115 25.71 -18.90 23.04
C ASP A 115 25.86 -17.96 24.25
N SER A 116 24.90 -17.05 24.41
CA SER A 116 24.82 -16.21 25.61
C SER A 116 24.61 -17.06 26.86
N GLY A 117 25.27 -16.70 27.96
CA GLY A 117 24.96 -17.27 29.28
C GLY A 117 23.52 -17.00 29.76
N LEU A 118 22.83 -16.04 29.11
CA LEU A 118 21.42 -15.72 29.35
C LEU A 118 20.47 -16.37 28.32
N LYS A 119 20.97 -17.31 27.50
CA LYS A 119 20.13 -18.04 26.55
C LYS A 119 19.00 -18.75 27.28
N CYS A 120 17.79 -18.49 26.79
CA CYS A 120 16.57 -19.06 27.34
C CYS A 120 16.47 -20.57 27.06
N LEU A 121 16.02 -21.35 28.06
CA LEU A 121 15.91 -22.81 28.02
C LEU A 121 14.53 -23.32 28.49
N LEU A 122 13.64 -22.47 29.01
CA LEU A 122 12.29 -22.89 29.38
C LEU A 122 11.56 -23.41 28.12
N PRO A 123 10.72 -24.46 28.23
CA PRO A 123 10.06 -25.04 27.06
C PRO A 123 9.25 -24.06 26.23
N ALA A 124 8.54 -23.13 26.88
CA ALA A 124 7.78 -22.07 26.20
C ALA A 124 8.67 -21.06 25.45
N ASN A 125 9.95 -20.98 25.80
CA ASN A 125 10.96 -20.13 25.17
C ASN A 125 11.90 -20.92 24.24
N ALA A 126 11.63 -22.20 23.97
CA ALA A 126 12.52 -23.05 23.17
C ALA A 126 12.66 -22.55 21.72
N ASP A 127 11.64 -21.87 21.20
CA ASP A 127 11.69 -21.13 19.93
C ASP A 127 11.37 -19.64 20.14
N PRO A 128 12.31 -18.82 20.62
CA PRO A 128 12.04 -17.45 21.07
C PRO A 128 11.36 -16.56 20.04
N LYS A 129 11.62 -16.79 18.74
CA LYS A 129 11.00 -16.01 17.65
C LYS A 129 9.47 -16.09 17.67
N GLN A 130 8.89 -17.19 18.13
CA GLN A 130 7.44 -17.34 18.19
C GLN A 130 6.77 -16.28 19.09
N GLY A 131 7.52 -15.76 20.08
CA GLY A 131 7.06 -14.69 20.95
C GLY A 131 6.78 -13.36 20.23
N LEU A 132 7.25 -13.19 18.98
CA LEU A 132 6.98 -12.01 18.15
C LEU A 132 5.61 -12.06 17.44
N LYS A 133 4.92 -13.20 17.43
CA LYS A 133 3.62 -13.34 16.73
C LYS A 133 2.54 -12.34 17.20
N PRO A 134 2.33 -12.11 18.52
CA PRO A 134 1.35 -11.11 18.97
C PRO A 134 1.70 -9.68 18.52
N TYR A 135 3.00 -9.37 18.41
CA TYR A 135 3.50 -8.07 17.95
C TYR A 135 3.21 -7.86 16.46
N LEU A 136 3.43 -8.89 15.63
CA LEU A 136 3.07 -8.89 14.21
C LEU A 136 1.56 -8.72 14.01
N ALA A 137 0.76 -9.47 14.78
CA ALA A 137 -0.68 -9.38 14.73
C ALA A 137 -1.17 -7.98 15.11
N LYS A 138 -0.61 -7.36 16.17
CA LYS A 138 -0.94 -5.99 16.56
C LYS A 138 -0.58 -4.96 15.50
N ALA A 139 0.54 -5.14 14.83
CA ALA A 139 0.97 -4.27 13.74
C ALA A 139 0.17 -4.46 12.44
N GLY A 140 -0.74 -5.44 12.39
CA GLY A 140 -1.52 -5.76 11.18
C GLY A 140 -0.69 -6.42 10.08
N ALA A 141 0.49 -6.96 10.42
CA ALA A 141 1.37 -7.63 9.45
C ALA A 141 0.99 -9.11 9.33
N THR A 142 0.47 -9.52 8.18
CA THR A 142 0.27 -10.94 7.86
C THR A 142 1.62 -11.59 7.59
N CYS A 143 2.11 -12.36 8.55
CA CYS A 143 3.42 -12.99 8.48
C CYS A 143 3.35 -14.42 9.03
N ASP A 144 3.49 -15.41 8.15
CA ASP A 144 3.83 -16.76 8.59
C ASP A 144 5.33 -16.77 8.97
N LEU A 145 5.60 -16.54 10.25
CA LEU A 145 6.94 -16.27 10.78
C LEU A 145 7.87 -17.49 10.61
N GLN A 146 8.87 -17.36 9.73
CA GLN A 146 9.88 -18.40 9.47
C GLN A 146 11.16 -18.16 10.27
N ASN A 147 11.60 -16.91 10.37
CA ASN A 147 12.80 -16.56 11.11
C ASN A 147 12.69 -15.18 11.76
N ALA A 148 13.45 -14.95 12.81
CA ALA A 148 13.56 -13.62 13.42
C ALA A 148 14.94 -13.42 14.06
N ARG A 149 15.32 -12.16 14.19
CA ARG A 149 16.54 -11.78 14.90
C ARG A 149 16.32 -10.46 15.61
N ALA A 150 16.91 -10.30 16.79
CA ALA A 150 17.06 -8.98 17.39
C ALA A 150 18.07 -8.15 16.60
N ILE A 151 17.81 -6.85 16.53
CA ILE A 151 18.73 -5.85 15.97
C ILE A 151 19.36 -5.07 17.12
N GLY A 152 18.55 -4.69 18.10
CA GLY A 152 18.99 -4.02 19.31
C GLY A 152 17.91 -3.14 19.93
N THR A 153 18.23 -2.62 21.10
CA THR A 153 17.32 -1.82 21.92
C THR A 153 17.91 -0.44 22.17
N GLY A 154 17.17 0.61 21.79
CA GLY A 154 17.49 2.01 22.09
C GLY A 154 16.62 2.57 23.21
N ASN A 155 16.68 3.88 23.43
CA ASN A 155 15.98 4.52 24.55
C ASN A 155 14.45 4.38 24.49
N ASN A 156 13.88 4.45 23.28
CA ASN A 156 12.43 4.50 23.08
C ASN A 156 11.87 3.24 22.43
N ASN A 157 12.70 2.48 21.70
CA ASN A 157 12.26 1.35 20.91
C ASN A 157 13.29 0.22 20.90
N SER A 158 12.78 -1.00 20.82
CA SER A 158 13.51 -2.21 20.49
C SER A 158 13.19 -2.61 19.06
N PHE A 159 14.20 -3.09 18.34
CA PHE A 159 14.10 -3.43 16.93
C PHE A 159 14.38 -4.91 16.71
N PHE A 160 13.48 -5.56 15.98
CA PHE A 160 13.59 -6.96 15.56
C PHE A 160 13.35 -7.05 14.06
N GLU A 161 14.13 -7.88 13.38
CA GLU A 161 13.81 -8.29 12.03
C GLU A 161 13.05 -9.61 12.08
N VAL A 162 12.01 -9.70 11.26
CA VAL A 162 11.30 -10.95 10.98
C VAL A 162 11.34 -11.27 9.49
N ALA A 163 11.44 -12.56 9.17
CA ALA A 163 11.27 -13.10 7.83
C ALA A 163 10.04 -14.02 7.81
N CYS A 164 9.17 -13.78 6.86
CA CYS A 164 7.92 -14.49 6.66
C CYS A 164 8.04 -15.50 5.50
N ALA A 165 7.17 -16.51 5.49
CA ALA A 165 7.03 -17.38 4.32
C ALA A 165 6.72 -16.54 3.07
N GLY A 166 7.25 -16.96 1.92
CA GLY A 166 7.14 -16.20 0.66
C GLY A 166 8.14 -15.06 0.50
N GLY A 167 9.05 -14.86 1.47
CA GLY A 167 10.19 -13.95 1.34
C GLY A 167 9.95 -12.53 1.84
N THR A 168 8.73 -12.18 2.23
CA THR A 168 8.41 -10.88 2.87
C THR A 168 9.16 -10.73 4.20
N GLY A 169 9.69 -9.55 4.48
CA GLY A 169 10.34 -9.23 5.76
C GLY A 169 9.85 -7.93 6.37
N TYR A 170 9.95 -7.84 7.69
CA TYR A 170 9.62 -6.62 8.44
C TYR A 170 10.66 -6.31 9.50
N ILE A 171 10.89 -5.02 9.73
CA ILE A 171 11.44 -4.51 10.98
C ILE A 171 10.29 -4.18 11.91
N LEU A 172 10.18 -4.94 13.00
CA LEU A 172 9.33 -4.61 14.13
C LEU A 172 10.01 -3.55 14.98
N GLN A 173 9.31 -2.44 15.18
CA GLN A 173 9.64 -1.41 16.14
C GLN A 173 8.68 -1.53 17.32
N ILE A 174 9.21 -1.93 18.49
CA ILE A 174 8.44 -2.17 19.71
C ILE A 174 8.83 -1.10 20.74
N PRO A 175 7.89 -0.38 21.37
CA PRO A 175 8.22 0.61 22.39
C PRO A 175 9.03 0.03 23.55
N VAL A 176 9.81 0.88 24.24
CA VAL A 176 10.47 0.55 25.51
C VAL A 176 9.71 1.22 26.65
N PRO A 177 9.30 0.49 27.71
CA PRO A 177 9.48 -0.96 27.90
C PRO A 177 8.64 -1.78 26.92
N MET A 178 9.16 -2.96 26.55
CA MET A 178 8.55 -3.83 25.53
C MET A 178 7.11 -4.19 25.89
N LYS A 179 6.20 -3.81 25.00
CA LYS A 179 4.76 -4.09 25.09
C LYS A 179 4.18 -4.18 23.69
N VAL A 180 3.11 -4.96 23.55
CA VAL A 180 2.45 -5.16 22.24
C VAL A 180 1.88 -3.83 21.72
N ASP A 181 1.28 -3.03 22.59
CA ASP A 181 0.70 -1.74 22.21
C ASP A 181 1.75 -0.70 21.75
N GLY A 182 1.49 -0.11 20.59
CA GLY A 182 2.42 0.83 19.96
C GLY A 182 3.46 0.16 19.05
N THR A 183 3.39 -1.15 18.86
CA THR A 183 4.23 -1.86 17.88
C THR A 183 3.88 -1.44 16.46
N VAL A 184 4.91 -1.21 15.65
CA VAL A 184 4.81 -0.95 14.21
C VAL A 184 5.66 -1.97 13.44
N ALA A 185 5.15 -2.47 12.32
CA ALA A 185 5.89 -3.31 11.39
C ALA A 185 6.19 -2.52 10.12
N ASN A 186 7.47 -2.26 9.87
CA ASN A 186 7.94 -1.56 8.68
C ASN A 186 8.49 -2.58 7.69
N SER A 187 8.12 -2.50 6.41
CA SER A 187 8.67 -3.39 5.38
C SER A 187 10.19 -3.34 5.38
N CYS A 188 10.84 -4.49 5.23
CA CYS A 188 12.29 -4.56 5.03
C CYS A 188 12.77 -3.77 3.81
N LEU A 189 11.90 -3.54 2.83
CA LEU A 189 12.22 -2.75 1.63
C LEU A 189 12.47 -1.25 1.91
N LEU A 190 12.04 -0.74 3.07
CA LEU A 190 12.30 0.63 3.54
C LEU A 190 13.74 0.85 4.00
N TYR A 191 14.48 -0.21 4.27
CA TYR A 191 15.81 -0.14 4.89
C TYR A 191 16.89 -0.47 3.87
N GLU A 192 17.91 0.35 3.83
CA GLU A 192 19.11 0.11 3.03
C GLU A 192 19.99 -0.94 3.71
N GLU A 193 20.67 -1.77 2.91
CA GLU A 193 21.51 -2.87 3.43
C GLU A 193 22.65 -2.37 4.33
N THR A 194 23.17 -1.17 4.04
CA THR A 194 24.26 -0.51 4.78
C THR A 194 23.78 0.39 5.91
N GLY A 195 22.48 0.44 6.19
CA GLY A 195 21.91 1.26 7.26
C GLY A 195 22.21 0.71 8.66
N ASN A 196 22.06 1.57 9.68
CA ASN A 196 22.15 1.16 11.10
C ASN A 196 21.07 0.13 11.48
N ILE A 197 19.92 0.19 10.81
CA ILE A 197 18.87 -0.82 10.83
C ILE A 197 18.80 -1.34 9.40
N SER A 198 19.10 -2.61 9.20
CA SER A 198 19.03 -3.28 7.91
C SER A 198 18.44 -4.68 8.06
N CYS A 199 17.85 -5.19 6.98
CA CYS A 199 17.36 -6.55 6.92
C CYS A 199 18.45 -7.50 6.42
N LYS A 200 18.63 -8.63 7.10
CA LYS A 200 19.63 -9.67 6.82
C LYS A 200 19.04 -11.08 6.69
N LEU A 201 17.77 -11.26 7.09
CA LEU A 201 17.06 -12.53 6.99
C LEU A 201 16.27 -12.65 5.69
N THR A 202 16.09 -11.56 4.97
CA THR A 202 15.35 -11.50 3.71
C THR A 202 16.22 -10.95 2.60
N ASP A 203 15.96 -11.39 1.37
CA ASP A 203 16.63 -10.91 0.17
C ASP A 203 15.75 -9.85 -0.51
N ARG A 204 16.35 -8.71 -0.89
CA ARG A 204 15.63 -7.58 -1.49
C ARG A 204 15.02 -7.96 -2.85
N ALA A 205 15.76 -8.72 -3.67
CA ALA A 205 15.28 -9.14 -4.99
C ALA A 205 14.04 -10.04 -4.86
N THR A 206 14.06 -10.98 -3.91
CA THR A 206 12.95 -11.86 -3.59
C THR A 206 11.73 -11.07 -3.11
N GLN A 207 11.91 -10.10 -2.22
CA GLN A 207 10.81 -9.24 -1.74
C GLN A 207 10.15 -8.44 -2.85
N LEU A 208 10.93 -8.01 -3.86
CA LEU A 208 10.42 -7.27 -5.01
C LEU A 208 9.78 -8.17 -6.09
N GLN A 209 9.76 -9.50 -5.95
CA GLN A 209 9.08 -10.38 -6.91
C GLN A 209 7.57 -10.10 -6.99
N VAL A 210 6.95 -9.61 -5.91
CA VAL A 210 5.53 -9.20 -5.92
C VAL A 210 5.24 -8.16 -7.00
N VAL A 211 6.21 -7.32 -7.32
CA VAL A 211 6.07 -6.27 -8.33
C VAL A 211 5.88 -6.86 -9.73
N ASP A 212 6.46 -8.02 -10.03
CA ASP A 212 6.29 -8.66 -11.34
C ASP A 212 4.84 -9.14 -11.52
N THR A 213 4.26 -9.71 -10.45
CA THR A 213 2.84 -10.09 -10.40
C THR A 213 1.93 -8.88 -10.58
N LEU A 214 2.24 -7.76 -9.92
CA LEU A 214 1.47 -6.52 -10.03
C LEU A 214 1.60 -5.89 -11.43
N ALA A 215 2.79 -5.88 -12.00
CA ALA A 215 3.03 -5.36 -13.35
C ALA A 215 2.29 -6.18 -14.41
N ALA A 216 2.31 -7.51 -14.30
CA ALA A 216 1.53 -8.39 -15.16
C ALA A 216 0.01 -8.14 -15.01
N ALA A 217 -0.46 -7.93 -13.78
CA ALA A 217 -1.87 -7.63 -13.50
C ALA A 217 -2.32 -6.26 -14.07
N ALA A 218 -1.40 -5.30 -14.22
CA ALA A 218 -1.69 -3.97 -14.74
C ALA A 218 -2.10 -3.95 -16.22
N LYS A 219 -1.69 -4.98 -17.00
CA LYS A 219 -2.00 -5.11 -18.44
C LYS A 219 -1.67 -3.87 -19.29
N ASN A 220 -0.66 -3.10 -18.87
CA ASN A 220 -0.18 -1.90 -19.54
C ASN A 220 1.00 -2.16 -20.48
N ASN A 221 1.31 -3.43 -20.77
CA ASN A 221 2.43 -3.89 -21.60
C ASN A 221 3.82 -3.42 -21.11
N CYS A 222 3.97 -3.10 -19.82
CA CYS A 222 5.27 -2.80 -19.24
C CYS A 222 6.12 -4.07 -19.13
N ALA A 223 7.11 -4.20 -20.02
CA ALA A 223 8.20 -5.14 -19.82
C ALA A 223 9.15 -4.56 -18.76
N VAL A 224 9.06 -5.06 -17.52
CA VAL A 224 9.80 -4.52 -16.38
C VAL A 224 11.32 -4.61 -16.64
N LYS A 225 11.99 -3.46 -16.63
CA LYS A 225 13.45 -3.31 -16.68
C LYS A 225 14.02 -3.19 -15.29
N ASP A 226 13.39 -2.39 -14.45
CA ASP A 226 13.81 -2.14 -13.07
C ASP A 226 12.58 -1.88 -12.20
N LYS A 227 12.73 -2.09 -10.89
CA LYS A 227 11.65 -1.96 -9.92
C LYS A 227 12.18 -1.59 -8.55
N ARG A 228 11.39 -0.81 -7.83
CA ARG A 228 11.69 -0.53 -6.42
C ARG A 228 10.41 -0.36 -5.61
N TYR A 229 10.57 -0.54 -4.32
CA TYR A 229 9.59 -0.09 -3.35
C TYR A 229 9.70 1.42 -3.16
N ILE A 230 8.55 2.07 -2.97
CA ILE A 230 8.46 3.51 -2.71
C ILE A 230 8.09 3.73 -1.24
N LEU A 231 6.88 3.31 -0.86
CA LEU A 231 6.34 3.53 0.49
C LEU A 231 5.18 2.57 0.80
N THR A 232 4.79 2.56 2.06
CA THR A 232 3.57 1.93 2.58
C THR A 232 2.76 2.98 3.30
N THR A 233 1.46 3.04 3.00
CA THR A 233 0.47 3.76 3.78
C THR A 233 -0.26 2.78 4.70
N LYS A 234 -1.27 3.26 5.44
CA LYS A 234 -2.09 2.37 6.29
C LYS A 234 -2.77 1.24 5.50
N THR A 235 -3.07 1.46 4.22
CA THR A 235 -3.90 0.56 3.39
C THR A 235 -3.21 0.04 2.14
N ASP A 236 -2.09 0.64 1.74
CA ASP A 236 -1.51 0.38 0.42
C ASP A 236 0.02 0.35 0.46
N ASN A 237 0.62 -0.50 -0.36
CA ASN A 237 2.02 -0.43 -0.74
C ASN A 237 2.14 0.22 -2.12
N TYR A 238 3.21 0.98 -2.33
CA TYR A 238 3.51 1.63 -3.59
C TYR A 238 4.87 1.16 -4.09
N PHE A 239 4.92 0.78 -5.35
CA PHE A 239 6.13 0.34 -6.03
C PHE A 239 6.29 1.13 -7.32
N GLU A 240 7.53 1.44 -7.69
CA GLU A 240 7.84 1.96 -9.02
C GLU A 240 8.30 0.82 -9.90
N VAL A 241 7.85 0.81 -11.15
CA VAL A 241 8.41 0.01 -12.24
C VAL A 241 8.88 0.92 -13.35
N ALA A 242 10.09 0.69 -13.84
CA ALA A 242 10.59 1.24 -15.09
C ALA A 242 10.51 0.15 -16.17
N CYS A 243 10.00 0.50 -17.33
CA CYS A 243 9.77 -0.41 -18.45
C CYS A 243 10.91 -0.32 -19.47
N GLN A 244 11.12 -1.37 -20.27
CA GLN A 244 12.15 -1.40 -21.32
C GLN A 244 11.93 -0.35 -22.41
N ASP A 245 10.68 0.05 -22.66
CA ASP A 245 10.31 1.08 -23.63
C ASP A 245 10.49 2.51 -23.10
N GLY A 246 11.08 2.68 -21.90
CA GLY A 246 11.34 3.99 -21.29
C GLY A 246 10.18 4.55 -20.46
N LYS A 247 9.00 3.91 -20.48
CA LYS A 247 7.89 4.28 -19.62
C LYS A 247 8.12 3.88 -18.17
N GLY A 248 7.34 4.45 -17.26
CA GLY A 248 7.33 4.05 -15.87
C GLY A 248 5.96 4.17 -15.24
N TYR A 249 5.72 3.33 -14.23
CA TYR A 249 4.46 3.33 -13.50
C TYR A 249 4.69 3.19 -12.00
N VAL A 250 3.83 3.85 -11.22
CA VAL A 250 3.62 3.57 -9.81
C VAL A 250 2.50 2.52 -9.69
N LEU A 251 2.83 1.35 -9.15
CA LEU A 251 1.88 0.29 -8.85
C LEU A 251 1.39 0.46 -7.41
N GLN A 252 0.08 0.67 -7.25
CA GLN A 252 -0.58 0.71 -5.94
C GLN A 252 -1.13 -0.69 -5.62
N GLN A 253 -0.72 -1.26 -4.50
CA GLN A 253 -1.14 -2.58 -4.03
C GLN A 253 -1.89 -2.45 -2.70
N ALA A 254 -3.08 -3.04 -2.58
CA ALA A 254 -3.81 -3.09 -1.33
C ALA A 254 -3.10 -4.02 -0.33
N THR A 255 -2.81 -3.55 0.89
CA THR A 255 -2.15 -4.36 1.92
C THR A 255 -3.03 -5.49 2.44
N ALA A 256 -4.36 -5.33 2.38
CA ALA A 256 -5.33 -6.29 2.92
C ALA A 256 -5.33 -7.65 2.19
N ASN A 257 -5.04 -7.66 0.89
CA ASN A 257 -5.09 -8.88 0.07
C ASN A 257 -3.98 -8.96 -0.99
N GLY A 258 -3.08 -7.99 -1.05
CA GLY A 258 -1.98 -7.94 -2.02
C GLY A 258 -2.39 -7.64 -3.46
N ALA A 259 -3.66 -7.29 -3.71
CA ALA A 259 -4.16 -7.03 -5.06
C ALA A 259 -3.67 -5.69 -5.62
N LEU A 260 -3.45 -5.64 -6.94
CA LEU A 260 -3.24 -4.38 -7.64
C LEU A 260 -4.52 -3.55 -7.57
N VAL A 261 -4.43 -2.33 -7.02
CA VAL A 261 -5.50 -1.34 -7.02
C VAL A 261 -5.51 -0.61 -8.37
N ARG A 262 -4.36 -0.10 -8.80
CA ARG A 262 -4.15 0.58 -10.09
C ARG A 262 -2.67 0.73 -10.42
N ALA A 263 -2.38 0.92 -11.71
CA ALA A 263 -1.09 1.41 -12.19
C ALA A 263 -1.24 2.88 -12.59
N ILE A 264 -0.38 3.74 -12.07
CA ILE A 264 -0.38 5.19 -12.27
C ILE A 264 0.85 5.53 -13.12
N ASP A 265 0.68 6.28 -14.19
CA ASP A 265 1.82 6.76 -14.98
C ASP A 265 2.77 7.60 -14.10
N CYS A 266 4.08 7.38 -14.22
CA CYS A 266 5.09 8.12 -13.45
C CYS A 266 4.98 9.64 -13.58
N ALA A 267 4.51 10.17 -14.72
CA ALA A 267 4.24 11.60 -14.91
C ALA A 267 3.10 12.14 -14.03
N ASN A 268 2.27 11.26 -13.49
CA ASN A 268 1.08 11.55 -12.69
C ASN A 268 1.15 10.91 -11.30
N ALA A 269 2.35 10.49 -10.87
CA ALA A 269 2.56 9.93 -9.55
C ALA A 269 2.11 10.93 -8.46
N PRO A 270 1.37 10.48 -7.42
CA PRO A 270 0.96 11.36 -6.34
C PRO A 270 2.17 11.80 -5.52
N GLY A 271 2.04 12.94 -4.81
CA GLY A 271 3.08 13.44 -3.92
C GLY A 271 3.48 12.40 -2.87
N GLY A 272 4.78 12.22 -2.67
CA GLY A 272 5.38 11.18 -1.84
C GLY A 272 5.62 9.85 -2.57
N ALA A 273 5.02 9.62 -3.74
CA ALA A 273 5.25 8.43 -4.55
C ALA A 273 5.95 8.72 -5.87
N GLU A 274 6.82 9.73 -5.89
CA GLU A 274 7.51 10.17 -7.09
C GLU A 274 8.43 9.09 -7.66
N CYS A 275 8.39 8.96 -8.98
CA CYS A 275 9.27 8.07 -9.72
C CYS A 275 10.70 8.60 -9.76
N THR A 276 11.69 7.71 -9.59
CA THR A 276 13.12 8.01 -9.71
C THR A 276 13.88 7.04 -10.62
N LEU A 277 13.30 5.88 -10.96
CA LEU A 277 13.83 4.98 -11.98
C LEU A 277 13.49 5.49 -13.39
N THR A 278 12.41 6.27 -13.52
CA THR A 278 11.94 6.85 -14.78
C THR A 278 12.10 8.37 -14.76
N ASP A 279 12.61 8.96 -15.85
CA ASP A 279 12.57 10.41 -16.05
C ASP A 279 11.13 10.85 -16.35
N SER A 280 10.40 11.19 -15.29
CA SER A 280 9.00 11.60 -15.35
C SER A 280 8.78 12.85 -16.21
N ARG A 281 9.78 13.72 -16.39
CA ARG A 281 9.67 14.91 -17.25
C ARG A 281 9.76 14.54 -18.71
N ALA A 282 10.73 13.69 -19.06
CA ALA A 282 10.85 13.15 -20.42
C ALA A 282 9.58 12.37 -20.80
N ALA A 283 9.12 11.47 -19.91
CA ALA A 283 7.90 10.70 -20.12
C ALA A 283 6.66 11.60 -20.31
N LYS A 284 6.50 12.64 -19.47
CA LYS A 284 5.39 13.61 -19.61
C LYS A 284 5.45 14.36 -20.93
N THR A 285 6.65 14.72 -21.38
CA THR A 285 6.85 15.45 -22.65
C THR A 285 6.49 14.58 -23.85
N GLU A 286 6.92 13.32 -23.84
CA GLU A 286 6.58 12.35 -24.87
C GLU A 286 5.06 12.09 -24.93
N GLN A 287 4.43 11.86 -23.77
CA GLN A 287 2.99 11.63 -23.68
C GLN A 287 2.18 12.87 -24.13
N ALA A 288 2.61 14.08 -23.79
CA ALA A 288 2.02 15.31 -24.32
C ALA A 288 2.14 15.40 -25.85
N GLY A 289 3.28 14.97 -26.41
CA GLY A 289 3.47 14.82 -27.85
C GLY A 289 2.50 13.82 -28.48
N LEU A 290 2.27 12.67 -27.83
CA LEU A 290 1.28 11.69 -28.26
C LEU A 290 -0.14 12.27 -28.25
N TYR A 291 -0.57 12.91 -27.16
CA TYR A 291 -1.90 13.53 -27.09
C TYR A 291 -2.07 14.69 -28.07
N THR A 292 -1.00 15.44 -28.36
CA THR A 292 -1.02 16.44 -29.45
C THR A 292 -1.35 15.77 -30.79
N ASN A 293 -0.70 14.65 -31.10
CA ASN A 293 -0.96 13.91 -32.34
C ASN A 293 -2.37 13.30 -32.37
N LEU A 294 -2.84 12.75 -31.25
CA LEU A 294 -4.19 12.18 -31.15
C LEU A 294 -5.27 13.24 -31.27
N ALA A 295 -5.12 14.38 -30.59
CA ALA A 295 -6.04 15.51 -30.70
C ALA A 295 -6.11 16.05 -32.13
N LYS A 296 -4.95 16.23 -32.78
CA LYS A 296 -4.89 16.63 -34.18
C LYS A 296 -5.60 15.63 -35.11
N LYS A 297 -5.41 14.32 -34.90
CA LYS A 297 -6.13 13.27 -35.64
C LYS A 297 -7.64 13.29 -35.39
N ALA A 298 -8.07 13.69 -34.19
CA ALA A 298 -9.47 13.90 -33.84
C ALA A 298 -10.04 15.23 -34.37
N GLY A 299 -9.26 16.02 -35.11
CA GLY A 299 -9.69 17.31 -35.66
C GLY A 299 -9.66 18.46 -34.65
N TYR A 300 -9.00 18.29 -33.51
CA TYR A 300 -8.91 19.28 -32.45
C TYR A 300 -7.49 19.88 -32.38
N ASP A 301 -7.37 21.18 -32.63
CA ASP A 301 -6.08 21.88 -32.65
C ASP A 301 -5.56 22.20 -31.25
N CYS A 302 -4.95 21.21 -30.60
CA CYS A 302 -4.32 21.35 -29.29
C CYS A 302 -2.88 20.85 -29.31
N LYS A 303 -1.92 21.78 -29.20
CA LYS A 303 -0.54 21.47 -28.85
C LYS A 303 -0.45 21.29 -27.33
N VAL A 304 -0.62 20.06 -26.88
CA VAL A 304 -0.72 19.70 -25.46
C VAL A 304 0.58 20.03 -24.75
N GLU A 305 0.50 20.83 -23.68
CA GLU A 305 1.63 21.16 -22.78
C GLU A 305 1.53 20.46 -21.42
N SER A 306 0.31 20.15 -21.00
CA SER A 306 0.02 19.36 -19.80
C SER A 306 -1.31 18.65 -19.99
N TYR A 307 -1.51 17.60 -19.22
CA TYR A 307 -2.75 16.86 -19.19
C TYR A 307 -3.04 16.36 -17.78
N GLY A 308 -4.30 16.02 -17.53
CA GLY A 308 -4.76 15.37 -16.30
C GLY A 308 -5.54 14.12 -16.65
N LEU A 309 -5.31 13.01 -15.95
CA LEU A 309 -6.02 11.75 -16.19
C LEU A 309 -7.35 11.72 -15.42
N PHE A 310 -8.41 11.27 -16.09
CA PHE A 310 -9.65 10.85 -15.43
C PHE A 310 -9.64 9.35 -15.14
N PRO A 311 -10.31 8.90 -14.06
CA PRO A 311 -10.55 7.48 -13.84
C PRO A 311 -11.28 6.85 -15.03
N SER A 312 -10.76 5.73 -15.54
CA SER A 312 -11.41 4.90 -16.55
C SER A 312 -11.67 3.51 -15.98
N GLN A 313 -12.87 2.99 -16.21
CA GLN A 313 -13.22 1.60 -15.90
C GLN A 313 -12.77 0.63 -17.00
N ASP A 314 -12.42 1.15 -18.18
CA ASP A 314 -11.89 0.37 -19.29
C ASP A 314 -10.37 0.59 -19.39
N PRO A 315 -9.54 -0.45 -19.14
CA PRO A 315 -8.09 -0.33 -19.18
C PRO A 315 -7.54 -0.04 -20.59
N LYS A 316 -8.36 -0.16 -21.64
CA LYS A 316 -7.98 0.16 -23.04
C LYS A 316 -8.37 1.57 -23.45
N LYS A 317 -8.94 2.35 -22.54
CA LYS A 317 -9.46 3.68 -22.79
C LYS A 317 -8.83 4.69 -21.85
N GLU A 318 -8.13 5.66 -22.41
CA GLU A 318 -7.61 6.81 -21.69
C GLU A 318 -8.56 7.99 -21.85
N ILE A 319 -8.86 8.64 -20.73
CA ILE A 319 -9.66 9.85 -20.69
C ILE A 319 -8.77 10.92 -20.04
N VAL A 320 -8.50 11.99 -20.77
CA VAL A 320 -7.57 13.03 -20.34
C VAL A 320 -8.16 14.42 -20.52
N GLU A 321 -7.94 15.28 -19.53
CA GLU A 321 -8.07 16.72 -19.70
C GLU A 321 -6.80 17.27 -20.35
N LEU A 322 -6.94 18.00 -21.44
CA LEU A 322 -5.85 18.56 -22.23
C LEU A 322 -5.70 20.05 -21.95
N LYS A 323 -4.49 20.48 -21.58
CA LYS A 323 -4.09 21.89 -21.57
C LYS A 323 -3.25 22.18 -22.80
N CYS A 324 -3.69 23.15 -23.59
CA CYS A 324 -3.06 23.50 -24.86
C CYS A 324 -2.15 24.73 -24.71
N SER A 325 -1.02 24.73 -25.39
CA SER A 325 -0.08 25.86 -25.43
C SER A 325 -0.37 26.87 -26.54
N ASN A 326 -1.04 26.42 -27.61
CA ASN A 326 -1.38 27.21 -28.80
C ASN A 326 -2.75 27.90 -28.70
N THR A 327 -3.55 27.56 -27.69
CA THR A 327 -4.90 28.09 -27.50
C THR A 327 -5.29 28.05 -26.02
N PRO A 328 -6.06 29.03 -25.52
CA PRO A 328 -6.60 28.97 -24.16
C PRO A 328 -7.75 27.94 -24.02
N ARG A 329 -8.24 27.38 -25.13
CA ARG A 329 -9.27 26.34 -25.15
C ARG A 329 -8.62 24.97 -24.95
N GLY A 330 -8.71 24.44 -23.73
CA GLY A 330 -8.43 23.03 -23.46
C GLY A 330 -9.58 22.13 -23.92
N GLY A 331 -9.43 20.83 -23.70
CA GLY A 331 -10.45 19.85 -24.09
C GLY A 331 -10.36 18.53 -23.34
N ILE A 332 -11.36 17.68 -23.54
CA ILE A 332 -11.40 16.34 -22.95
C ILE A 332 -11.14 15.32 -24.06
N GLY A 333 -9.95 14.74 -24.06
CA GLY A 333 -9.57 13.65 -24.94
C GLY A 333 -10.12 12.31 -24.43
N VAL A 334 -10.73 11.55 -25.33
CA VAL A 334 -11.14 10.17 -25.11
C VAL A 334 -10.48 9.32 -26.18
N PHE A 335 -9.49 8.53 -25.76
CA PHE A 335 -8.57 7.83 -26.64
C PHE A 335 -8.55 6.33 -26.36
N SER A 336 -8.70 5.54 -27.42
CA SER A 336 -8.54 4.09 -27.44
C SER A 336 -8.21 3.64 -28.87
N ALA A 337 -7.97 2.35 -29.08
CA ALA A 337 -7.76 1.80 -30.43
C ALA A 337 -8.98 1.97 -31.36
N ALA A 338 -10.21 2.05 -30.80
CA ALA A 338 -11.46 2.12 -31.56
C ALA A 338 -12.11 3.51 -31.56
N ASP A 339 -11.62 4.43 -30.72
CA ASP A 339 -12.26 5.71 -30.47
C ASP A 339 -11.19 6.78 -30.21
N ASN A 340 -11.17 7.82 -31.04
CA ASN A 340 -10.28 8.95 -30.92
C ASN A 340 -11.08 10.22 -31.11
N ARG A 341 -11.50 10.83 -30.00
CA ARG A 341 -12.32 12.04 -29.98
C ARG A 341 -11.78 13.02 -28.95
N VAL A 342 -11.98 14.31 -29.22
CA VAL A 342 -11.71 15.37 -28.25
C VAL A 342 -12.95 16.25 -28.17
N TYR A 343 -13.49 16.44 -26.96
CA TYR A 343 -14.55 17.40 -26.69
C TYR A 343 -13.95 18.76 -26.32
N ASP A 344 -14.55 19.86 -26.78
CA ASP A 344 -14.34 21.16 -26.13
C ASP A 344 -14.89 21.13 -24.68
N CYS A 345 -14.53 22.12 -23.86
CA CYS A 345 -14.89 22.07 -22.45
C CYS A 345 -16.40 22.17 -22.19
N VAL A 346 -17.15 23.00 -22.94
CA VAL A 346 -18.62 22.98 -22.87
C VAL A 346 -19.17 21.56 -23.11
N THR A 347 -18.75 20.91 -24.19
CA THR A 347 -19.27 19.59 -24.58
C THR A 347 -18.75 18.50 -23.66
N GLY A 348 -17.51 18.60 -23.18
CA GLY A 348 -16.93 17.68 -22.21
C GLY A 348 -17.73 17.65 -20.92
N GLU A 349 -18.13 18.80 -20.41
CA GLU A 349 -18.97 18.89 -19.23
C GLU A 349 -20.39 18.33 -19.44
N LEU A 350 -20.99 18.55 -20.62
CA LEU A 350 -22.27 17.92 -20.98
C LEU A 350 -22.19 16.38 -20.97
N ASN A 351 -21.02 15.83 -21.30
CA ASN A 351 -20.73 14.39 -21.26
C ASN A 351 -20.29 13.90 -19.87
N GLY A 352 -20.33 14.76 -18.84
CA GLY A 352 -20.09 14.39 -17.44
C GLY A 352 -18.63 14.52 -16.99
N PHE A 353 -17.77 15.12 -17.79
CA PHE A 353 -16.40 15.44 -17.39
C PHE A 353 -16.34 16.80 -16.70
N ARG A 354 -15.20 17.13 -16.09
CA ARG A 354 -14.93 18.47 -15.56
C ARG A 354 -13.77 19.06 -16.34
N CYS A 355 -13.85 20.33 -16.70
CA CYS A 355 -12.69 21.07 -17.18
C CYS A 355 -12.15 21.97 -16.07
N SER A 356 -10.88 21.79 -15.73
CA SER A 356 -10.12 22.55 -14.74
C SER A 356 -9.02 23.44 -15.36
N TYR A 357 -8.51 23.10 -16.54
CA TYR A 357 -7.47 23.84 -17.25
C TYR A 357 -8.01 24.99 -18.10
N THR A 358 -9.28 24.92 -18.52
CA THR A 358 -9.93 25.98 -19.29
C THR A 358 -10.76 26.87 -18.37
N LYS A 359 -10.56 28.18 -18.46
CA LYS A 359 -11.34 29.15 -17.68
C LYS A 359 -12.73 29.37 -18.29
N ALA A 360 -13.71 29.65 -17.45
CA ALA A 360 -15.11 29.80 -17.87
C ALA A 360 -15.33 30.92 -18.91
N ASP A 361 -14.57 32.01 -18.84
CA ASP A 361 -14.66 33.14 -19.78
C ASP A 361 -14.24 32.77 -21.21
N VAL A 362 -13.32 31.80 -21.35
CA VAL A 362 -12.91 31.26 -22.66
C VAL A 362 -14.10 30.56 -23.34
N GLU A 363 -14.90 29.83 -22.58
CA GLU A 363 -16.09 29.12 -23.08
C GLU A 363 -17.20 30.08 -23.52
N PHE A 364 -17.31 31.26 -22.90
CA PHE A 364 -18.30 32.28 -23.29
C PHE A 364 -18.08 32.76 -24.73
N THR A 365 -16.83 32.89 -25.17
CA THR A 365 -16.52 33.25 -26.56
C THR A 365 -17.02 32.18 -27.53
N ARG A 366 -16.80 30.90 -27.20
CA ARG A 366 -17.27 29.77 -28.02
C ARG A 366 -18.80 29.73 -28.08
N LEU A 367 -19.49 29.96 -26.96
CA LEU A 367 -20.96 30.02 -26.91
C LEU A 367 -21.53 31.22 -27.68
N TRP A 368 -20.84 32.36 -27.64
CA TRP A 368 -21.22 33.53 -28.43
C TRP A 368 -21.10 33.29 -29.93
N ASP A 369 -20.06 32.59 -30.38
CA ASP A 369 -19.91 32.20 -31.79
C ASP A 369 -21.04 31.28 -32.25
N ASP A 370 -21.50 30.36 -31.40
CA ASP A 370 -22.67 29.54 -31.70
C ASP A 370 -23.96 30.37 -31.77
N LEU A 371 -24.17 31.34 -30.87
CA LEU A 371 -25.31 32.27 -30.95
C LEU A 371 -25.34 33.09 -32.24
N LYS A 372 -24.16 33.50 -32.76
CA LYS A 372 -24.08 34.21 -34.05
C LYS A 372 -24.63 33.36 -35.20
N SER A 373 -24.44 32.04 -35.16
CA SER A 373 -24.98 31.12 -36.17
C SER A 373 -26.52 31.08 -36.21
N TYR A 374 -27.17 31.48 -35.11
CA TYR A 374 -28.62 31.65 -35.00
C TYR A 374 -29.09 33.11 -35.15
N ASN A 375 -28.27 33.98 -35.74
CA ASN A 375 -28.55 35.42 -35.87
C ASN A 375 -28.76 36.15 -34.53
N LYS A 376 -28.12 35.67 -33.44
CA LYS A 376 -28.16 36.29 -32.10
C LYS A 376 -26.84 36.99 -31.74
N ALA A 377 -26.20 37.63 -32.73
CA ALA A 377 -24.91 38.30 -32.54
C ALA A 377 -24.93 39.40 -31.45
N GLY A 378 -26.10 40.01 -31.18
CA GLY A 378 -26.26 41.02 -30.13
C GLY A 378 -26.13 40.49 -28.70
N CYS A 379 -26.30 39.19 -28.48
CA CYS A 379 -26.12 38.57 -27.17
C CYS A 379 -24.64 38.17 -26.97
N GLN A 380 -23.81 39.12 -26.56
CA GLN A 380 -22.47 38.79 -26.09
C GLN A 380 -22.59 38.00 -24.78
N VAL A 381 -22.04 36.79 -24.73
CA VAL A 381 -22.22 35.90 -23.57
C VAL A 381 -21.43 36.43 -22.37
N SER A 382 -22.12 36.64 -21.25
CA SER A 382 -21.55 37.11 -19.97
C SER A 382 -21.59 36.07 -18.86
N GLY A 383 -22.31 34.98 -19.08
CA GLY A 383 -22.42 33.86 -18.14
C GLY A 383 -22.99 32.64 -18.85
N ALA A 384 -22.62 31.45 -18.37
CA ALA A 384 -23.15 30.20 -18.88
C ALA A 384 -23.24 29.17 -17.76
N ARG A 385 -24.16 28.22 -17.92
CA ARG A 385 -24.21 27.01 -17.09
C ARG A 385 -24.90 25.87 -17.81
N ILE A 386 -24.50 24.65 -17.50
CA ILE A 386 -25.24 23.45 -17.91
C ILE A 386 -26.51 23.36 -17.06
N ILE A 387 -27.65 23.23 -17.72
CA ILE A 387 -28.95 23.13 -17.04
C ILE A 387 -29.48 21.71 -17.00
N GLY A 388 -29.06 20.83 -17.91
CA GLY A 388 -29.46 19.43 -17.89
C GLY A 388 -29.02 18.67 -19.13
N ARG A 389 -29.40 17.39 -19.16
CA ARG A 389 -29.18 16.50 -20.29
C ARG A 389 -30.30 15.46 -20.39
N THR A 390 -30.55 14.99 -21.60
CA THR A 390 -31.24 13.73 -21.91
C THR A 390 -30.21 12.67 -22.31
N ASP A 391 -30.67 11.51 -22.79
CA ASP A 391 -29.78 10.48 -23.32
C ASP A 391 -29.03 10.92 -24.59
N THR A 392 -29.56 11.91 -25.32
CA THR A 392 -29.05 12.33 -26.63
C THR A 392 -28.63 13.80 -26.69
N SER A 393 -29.13 14.65 -25.81
CA SER A 393 -28.90 16.10 -25.86
C SER A 393 -28.48 16.68 -24.52
N GLY A 394 -27.53 17.61 -24.54
CA GLY A 394 -27.13 18.43 -23.41
C GLY A 394 -27.54 19.88 -23.60
N PHE A 395 -27.92 20.57 -22.51
CA PHE A 395 -28.47 21.92 -22.58
C PHE A 395 -27.62 22.91 -21.78
N VAL A 396 -27.27 24.02 -22.42
CA VAL A 396 -26.48 25.11 -21.84
C VAL A 396 -27.30 26.37 -21.85
N GLU A 397 -27.56 26.93 -20.67
CA GLU A 397 -28.10 28.27 -20.52
C GLU A 397 -26.97 29.30 -20.64
N VAL A 398 -27.23 30.39 -21.37
CA VAL A 398 -26.33 31.53 -21.51
C VAL A 398 -27.03 32.84 -21.13
N ALA A 399 -26.28 33.78 -20.57
CA ALA A 399 -26.71 35.14 -20.24
C ALA A 399 -26.08 36.14 -21.21
N CYS A 400 -26.82 37.18 -21.58
CA CYS A 400 -26.35 38.26 -22.44
C CYS A 400 -25.79 39.43 -21.61
N ALA A 401 -24.68 40.01 -22.06
CA ALA A 401 -24.01 41.13 -21.39
C ALA A 401 -24.84 42.43 -21.41
N ASP A 402 -25.72 42.58 -22.40
CA ASP A 402 -26.64 43.72 -22.55
C ASP A 402 -27.82 43.70 -21.53
N GLY A 403 -27.92 42.64 -20.73
CA GLY A 403 -29.00 42.44 -19.76
C GLY A 403 -30.35 42.06 -20.38
N LEU A 404 -30.40 41.77 -21.68
CA LEU A 404 -31.57 41.17 -22.33
C LEU A 404 -31.70 39.68 -21.95
N PRO A 405 -32.90 39.09 -22.14
CA PRO A 405 -33.09 37.67 -21.87
C PRO A 405 -32.10 36.80 -22.64
N GLY A 406 -31.50 35.86 -21.92
CA GLY A 406 -30.57 34.88 -22.47
C GLY A 406 -31.26 33.73 -23.21
N TRP A 407 -30.44 32.75 -23.55
CA TRP A 407 -30.82 31.64 -24.43
C TRP A 407 -30.42 30.29 -23.84
N VAL A 408 -30.99 29.23 -24.37
CA VAL A 408 -30.58 27.85 -24.11
C VAL A 408 -30.17 27.21 -25.42
N LEU A 409 -28.94 26.71 -25.48
CA LEU A 409 -28.38 25.96 -26.61
C LEU A 409 -28.46 24.47 -26.30
N SER A 410 -29.00 23.69 -27.23
CA SER A 410 -29.02 22.23 -27.17
C SER A 410 -27.90 21.66 -28.04
N TYR A 411 -27.14 20.71 -27.51
CA TYR A 411 -26.05 20.03 -28.21
C TYR A 411 -26.28 18.53 -28.21
N PRO A 412 -26.07 17.84 -29.33
CA PRO A 412 -26.01 16.38 -29.31
C PRO A 412 -24.82 15.90 -28.46
N LEU A 413 -25.06 14.85 -27.66
CA LEU A 413 -24.03 14.24 -26.81
C LEU A 413 -23.17 13.25 -27.60
N ASN A 414 -22.02 12.89 -27.01
CA ASN A 414 -21.09 11.89 -27.56
C ASN A 414 -20.52 12.21 -28.95
N GLN A 415 -20.50 13.48 -29.37
CA GLN A 415 -19.89 13.96 -30.61
C GLN A 415 -18.69 14.86 -30.30
N ALA A 416 -17.61 14.78 -31.08
CA ALA A 416 -16.34 15.48 -30.78
C ALA A 416 -16.45 17.01 -30.87
N SER A 417 -17.21 17.55 -31.82
CA SER A 417 -17.36 19.00 -31.99
C SER A 417 -18.76 19.34 -32.51
N PRO A 418 -19.80 19.05 -31.71
CA PRO A 418 -21.16 19.25 -32.15
C PRO A 418 -21.46 20.73 -32.25
N LYS A 419 -22.14 21.11 -33.34
CA LYS A 419 -22.86 22.38 -33.37
C LYS A 419 -24.15 22.25 -32.57
N PRO A 420 -24.64 23.35 -31.97
CA PRO A 420 -25.95 23.31 -31.36
C PRO A 420 -26.97 22.95 -32.44
N ASN A 421 -27.92 22.07 -32.11
CA ASN A 421 -28.98 21.67 -33.03
C ASN A 421 -30.28 22.45 -32.78
N GLU A 422 -30.39 23.11 -31.63
CA GLU A 422 -31.57 23.88 -31.25
C GLU A 422 -31.17 25.09 -30.39
N LEU A 423 -31.87 26.21 -30.61
CA LEU A 423 -31.81 27.41 -29.79
C LEU A 423 -33.20 27.68 -29.21
N LEU A 424 -33.28 27.73 -27.88
CA LEU A 424 -34.51 28.01 -27.15
C LEU A 424 -34.38 29.36 -26.42
N SER A 425 -35.48 30.10 -26.34
CA SER A 425 -35.61 31.15 -25.33
C SER A 425 -35.74 30.53 -23.93
N CYS A 426 -35.40 31.30 -22.90
CA CYS A 426 -35.57 30.85 -21.53
C CYS A 426 -37.02 30.45 -21.17
N LEU A 427 -38.01 31.09 -21.79
CA LEU A 427 -39.42 30.72 -21.62
C LEU A 427 -39.72 29.33 -22.17
N GLN A 428 -39.19 29.01 -23.36
CA GLN A 428 -39.34 27.70 -23.98
C GLN A 428 -38.62 26.59 -23.19
N ALA A 429 -37.49 26.93 -22.56
CA ALA A 429 -36.68 25.98 -21.80
C ALA A 429 -37.18 25.70 -20.36
N LYS A 430 -38.36 26.19 -19.96
CA LYS A 430 -38.88 26.03 -18.59
C LYS A 430 -39.01 24.56 -18.13
N GLY A 431 -39.21 23.63 -19.07
CA GLY A 431 -39.27 22.18 -18.81
C GLY A 431 -37.93 21.44 -18.84
N VAL A 432 -36.83 22.12 -19.21
CA VAL A 432 -35.51 21.51 -19.37
C VAL A 432 -34.67 21.78 -18.13
N GLY A 433 -34.30 20.75 -17.38
CA GLY A 433 -33.26 20.88 -16.34
C GLY A 433 -33.58 21.88 -15.21
N GLY A 434 -34.86 22.15 -14.96
CA GLY A 434 -35.30 23.16 -14.00
C GLY A 434 -35.25 24.61 -14.51
N GLY A 435 -35.12 24.81 -15.83
CA GLY A 435 -35.24 26.09 -16.51
C GLY A 435 -34.03 27.03 -16.35
N CYS A 436 -34.14 28.22 -16.95
CA CYS A 436 -33.15 29.27 -16.82
C CYS A 436 -33.06 29.83 -15.39
N LYS A 437 -31.86 30.03 -14.87
CA LYS A 437 -31.60 30.56 -13.51
C LYS A 437 -30.46 31.57 -13.44
N LEU A 438 -29.81 31.92 -14.55
CA LEU A 438 -28.81 32.99 -14.53
C LEU A 438 -29.49 34.32 -14.15
N PRO A 439 -28.85 35.19 -13.35
CA PRO A 439 -29.49 36.38 -12.79
C PRO A 439 -30.14 37.33 -13.82
N THR A 440 -29.59 37.43 -15.03
CA THR A 440 -30.16 38.23 -16.13
C THR A 440 -31.39 37.58 -16.76
N ASN A 441 -31.52 36.26 -16.64
CA ASN A 441 -32.55 35.45 -17.31
C ASN A 441 -33.81 35.23 -16.44
N ILE A 442 -33.70 35.43 -15.12
CA ILE A 442 -34.82 35.29 -14.17
C ILE A 442 -35.58 36.59 -13.93
N LYS A 443 -35.05 37.74 -14.36
CA LYS A 443 -35.59 39.07 -14.05
C LYS A 443 -36.72 39.52 -14.98
N LYS A 444 -37.12 38.74 -15.99
CA LYS A 444 -38.14 39.13 -16.96
C LYS A 444 -38.95 37.94 -17.46
#